data_AF-A0A5C9BVB0-F1
#
_entry.id   AF-A0A5C9BVB0-F1
#
_cell.length_a   1.000
_cell.length_b   1.000
_cell.length_c   1.000
_cell.angle_alpha   90.00
_cell.angle_beta   90.00
_cell.angle_gamma   90.00
#
_symmetry.space_group_name_H-M   'P 1'
#
loop_
_entity.id
_entity.type
_entity.pdbx_description
1 polymer ?
#
loop_
_entity_poly.entity_id
_entity_poly.type
_entity_poly.pdbx_seq_one_letter_code
_entity_poly.pdbx_strand_id
1 'polypeptide(L)'
;MANRSSIRQQTALLLTWLCLGSQSLLAAPPLREVIDSQIQSAWEHEKITPTGPASDAEFLRRVSLDIVGVIPTHDETVAFLADPSPDKRRQLIDRLLDDPRYARHMAELWDVLLFTRNPPGSEADKRDGIQTWLRQRFTDNTPYDKLVRDLLKAEGNSVEQGPPLYFVQYRQRPEDMTEAITQTFLGVQLQCARCHNHPFELWTQQDFYGMAAFLARLQIVSAGKADNQTKYMVAEKSTGDNFWSPPRRSTNRRSPTDSKRLRSSRRTSRPPHRCSRARISLPSGSLARTTRTSRERRRIESGRCFSAADSCIRSTISVTRTSQVIRN
;
A
#
# COMPACT_ATOMS: atom_id res chain seq x y z
N MET A 1 59.03 14.29 48.94
CA MET A 1 57.81 13.47 49.18
C MET A 1 56.61 14.30 48.72
N ALA A 2 56.28 14.18 47.43
CA ALA A 2 55.34 15.06 46.74
C ALA A 2 54.10 14.28 46.29
N ASN A 3 52.94 14.84 46.63
CA ASN A 3 51.79 15.01 45.74
C ASN A 3 51.24 13.76 45.02
N ARG A 4 50.85 12.72 45.78
CA ARG A 4 50.07 11.58 45.24
C ARG A 4 48.58 11.61 45.62
N SER A 5 48.15 12.51 46.50
CA SER A 5 46.76 12.61 46.96
C SER A 5 45.88 13.51 46.07
N SER A 6 46.44 14.57 45.46
CA SER A 6 45.68 15.52 44.64
C SER A 6 45.22 14.94 43.29
N ILE A 7 46.05 14.10 42.66
CA ILE A 7 45.74 13.47 41.36
C ILE A 7 44.56 12.47 41.47
N ARG A 8 44.39 11.82 42.63
CA ARG A 8 43.26 10.89 42.88
C ARG A 8 41.92 11.60 43.08
N GLN A 9 41.92 12.83 43.59
CA GLN A 9 40.67 13.60 43.77
C GLN A 9 40.24 14.30 42.47
N GLN A 10 41.18 14.75 41.63
CA GLN A 10 40.84 15.37 40.35
C GLN A 10 40.37 14.35 39.30
N THR A 11 40.89 13.11 39.35
CA THR A 11 40.42 12.01 38.46
C THR A 11 39.04 11.48 38.85
N ALA A 12 38.70 11.48 40.14
CA ALA A 12 37.37 11.10 40.60
C ALA A 12 36.26 12.07 40.13
N LEU A 13 36.54 13.37 40.10
CA LEU A 13 35.59 14.39 39.65
C LEU A 13 35.34 14.39 38.12
N LEU A 14 36.37 14.05 37.33
CA LEU A 14 36.25 13.90 35.87
C LEU A 14 35.49 12.62 35.46
N LEU A 15 35.60 11.54 36.23
CA LEU A 15 34.86 10.30 35.99
C LEU A 15 33.38 10.39 36.40
N THR A 16 33.04 11.24 37.38
CA THR A 16 31.63 11.51 37.71
C THR A 16 30.93 12.40 36.69
N TRP A 17 31.63 13.29 35.97
CA TRP A 17 31.04 14.08 34.88
C TRP A 17 30.80 13.25 33.60
N LEU A 18 31.58 12.18 33.39
CA LEU A 18 31.42 11.30 32.23
C LEU A 18 30.19 10.36 32.32
N CYS A 19 29.56 10.25 33.49
CA CYS A 19 28.37 9.42 33.69
C CYS A 19 27.04 10.21 33.71
N LEU A 20 27.06 11.54 33.60
CA LEU A 20 25.84 12.36 33.44
C LEU A 20 25.46 12.64 31.98
N GLY A 21 26.25 12.15 31.03
CA GLY A 21 25.85 12.02 29.63
C GLY A 21 24.89 10.84 29.43
N SER A 22 23.89 10.69 30.29
CA SER A 22 22.72 9.87 29.99
C SER A 22 22.03 10.55 28.82
N GLN A 23 22.43 10.19 27.60
CA GLN A 23 21.57 10.34 26.45
C GLN A 23 20.35 9.49 26.79
N SER A 24 19.34 10.13 27.36
CA SER A 24 17.98 9.65 27.27
C SER A 24 17.73 9.50 25.79
N LEU A 25 17.91 8.27 25.29
CA LEU A 25 17.28 7.82 24.06
C LEU A 25 15.79 8.03 24.31
N LEU A 26 15.29 9.22 24.00
CA LEU A 26 13.88 9.55 24.07
C LEU A 26 13.19 8.44 23.29
N ALA A 27 12.42 7.62 24.00
CA ALA A 27 11.60 6.60 23.37
C ALA A 27 10.80 7.30 22.26
N ALA A 28 10.75 6.66 21.08
CA ALA A 28 9.97 7.21 19.99
C ALA A 28 8.54 7.51 20.49
N PRO A 29 7.94 8.63 20.07
CA PRO A 29 6.58 8.96 20.47
C PRO A 29 5.65 7.79 20.14
N PRO A 30 4.59 7.56 20.94
CA PRO A 30 3.60 6.55 20.64
C PRO A 30 3.13 6.67 19.19
N LEU A 31 3.00 5.54 18.48
CA LEU A 31 2.66 5.53 17.05
C LEU A 31 1.39 6.35 16.73
N ARG A 32 0.41 6.34 17.63
CA ARG A 32 -0.78 7.19 17.56
C ARG A 32 -0.44 8.67 17.39
N GLU A 33 0.47 9.20 18.20
CA GLU A 33 0.82 10.63 18.17
C GLU A 33 1.52 10.98 16.86
N VAL A 34 2.33 10.06 16.34
CA VAL A 34 2.94 10.20 15.02
C VAL A 34 1.85 10.28 13.95
N ILE A 35 0.90 9.35 13.94
CA ILE A 35 -0.21 9.33 12.97
C ILE A 35 -1.05 10.61 13.06
N ASP A 36 -1.48 10.98 14.28
CA ASP A 36 -2.28 12.18 14.53
C ASP A 36 -1.55 13.44 14.02
N SER A 37 -0.23 13.54 14.24
CA SER A 37 0.58 14.68 13.75
C SER A 37 0.66 14.75 12.22
N GLN A 38 0.75 13.60 11.55
CA GLN A 38 0.81 13.54 10.08
C GLN A 38 -0.53 13.93 9.46
N ILE A 39 -1.63 13.44 10.03
CA ILE A 39 -2.99 13.80 9.59
C ILE A 39 -3.24 15.29 9.79
N GLN A 40 -2.87 15.83 10.96
CA GLN A 40 -3.02 17.25 11.27
C GLN A 40 -2.22 18.13 10.30
N SER A 41 -0.96 17.76 10.01
CA SER A 41 -0.13 18.48 9.05
C SER A 41 -0.74 18.49 7.64
N ALA A 42 -1.30 17.36 7.20
CA ALA A 42 -2.00 17.28 5.92
C ALA A 42 -3.26 18.18 5.88
N TRP A 43 -4.05 18.21 6.96
CA TRP A 43 -5.21 19.10 7.05
C TRP A 43 -4.83 20.57 7.00
N GLU A 44 -3.75 20.99 7.66
CA GLU A 44 -3.27 22.37 7.63
C GLU A 44 -2.81 22.78 6.23
N HIS A 45 -2.07 21.90 5.54
CA HIS A 45 -1.62 22.12 4.17
C HIS A 45 -2.81 22.28 3.20
N GLU A 46 -3.79 21.37 3.29
CA GLU A 46 -4.97 21.34 2.44
C GLU A 46 -6.09 22.29 2.91
N LYS A 47 -5.88 23.01 4.03
CA LYS A 47 -6.86 23.92 4.66
C LYS A 47 -8.19 23.25 4.98
N ILE A 48 -8.12 21.98 5.40
CA ILE A 48 -9.28 21.18 5.80
C ILE A 48 -9.58 21.45 7.27
N THR A 49 -10.84 21.77 7.58
CA THR A 49 -11.30 21.86 8.97
C THR A 49 -11.91 20.51 9.37
N PRO A 50 -11.38 19.83 10.39
CA PRO A 50 -11.92 18.54 10.82
C PRO A 50 -13.32 18.70 11.43
N THR A 51 -14.15 17.68 11.25
CA THR A 51 -15.46 17.60 11.90
C THR A 51 -15.32 17.33 13.38
N GLY A 52 -16.30 17.78 14.18
CA GLY A 52 -16.34 17.48 15.61
C GLY A 52 -16.41 15.97 15.90
N PRO A 53 -16.07 15.54 17.13
CA PRO A 53 -16.15 14.14 17.52
C PRO A 53 -17.56 13.57 17.38
N ALA A 54 -17.67 12.32 16.96
CA ALA A 54 -18.93 11.59 16.93
C ALA A 54 -19.51 11.41 18.35
N SER A 55 -20.83 11.29 18.45
CA SER A 55 -21.49 10.93 19.71
C SER A 55 -21.06 9.53 20.18
N ASP A 56 -21.26 9.21 21.46
CA ASP A 56 -20.87 7.90 22.00
C ASP A 56 -21.61 6.73 21.33
N ALA A 57 -22.90 6.90 21.04
CA ALA A 57 -23.68 5.87 20.35
C ALA A 57 -23.20 5.63 18.91
N GLU A 58 -22.90 6.70 18.17
CA GLU A 58 -22.33 6.59 16.82
C GLU A 58 -20.94 5.97 16.84
N PHE A 59 -20.09 6.41 17.77
CA PHE A 59 -18.75 5.88 17.96
C PHE A 59 -18.80 4.37 18.24
N LEU A 60 -19.59 3.94 19.21
CA LEU A 60 -19.76 2.53 19.57
C LEU A 60 -20.17 1.68 18.36
N ARG A 61 -21.17 2.12 17.60
CA ARG A 61 -21.63 1.38 16.42
C ARG A 61 -20.53 1.28 15.35
N ARG A 62 -19.84 2.39 15.04
CA ARG A 62 -18.78 2.43 14.02
C ARG A 62 -17.60 1.54 14.41
N VAL A 63 -17.08 1.71 15.62
CA VAL A 63 -15.91 0.96 16.08
C VAL A 63 -16.20 -0.54 16.20
N SER A 64 -17.43 -0.93 16.57
CA SER A 64 -17.80 -2.35 16.62
C SER A 64 -17.85 -2.97 15.22
N LEU A 65 -18.44 -2.26 14.24
CA LEU A 65 -18.46 -2.73 12.85
C LEU A 65 -17.06 -2.78 12.24
N ASP A 66 -16.21 -1.80 12.54
CA ASP A 66 -14.86 -1.71 11.96
C ASP A 66 -13.89 -2.74 12.57
N ILE A 67 -13.96 -2.99 13.88
CA ILE A 67 -13.02 -3.89 14.58
C ILE A 67 -13.51 -5.33 14.58
N VAL A 68 -14.78 -5.58 14.92
CA VAL A 68 -15.32 -6.94 15.10
C VAL A 68 -16.34 -7.35 14.04
N GLY A 69 -16.68 -6.48 13.10
CA GLY A 69 -17.55 -6.79 11.96
C GLY A 69 -19.04 -6.89 12.27
N VAL A 70 -19.44 -6.64 13.52
CA VAL A 70 -20.83 -6.77 13.98
C VAL A 70 -21.24 -5.57 14.83
N ILE A 71 -22.53 -5.27 14.84
CA ILE A 71 -23.08 -4.24 15.74
C ILE A 71 -22.97 -4.68 17.21
N PRO A 72 -22.84 -3.74 18.17
CA PRO A 72 -22.86 -4.08 19.59
C PRO A 72 -24.20 -4.72 19.96
N THR A 73 -24.14 -5.66 20.90
CA THR A 73 -25.34 -6.19 21.55
C THR A 73 -26.03 -5.12 22.39
N HIS A 74 -27.28 -5.40 22.79
CA HIS A 74 -28.01 -4.54 23.71
C HIS A 74 -27.22 -4.28 25.00
N ASP A 75 -26.68 -5.33 25.61
CA ASP A 75 -26.00 -5.23 26.91
C ASP A 75 -24.67 -4.50 26.81
N GLU A 76 -23.89 -4.74 25.75
CA GLU A 76 -22.68 -3.96 25.45
C GLU A 76 -23.00 -2.46 25.27
N THR A 77 -24.12 -2.16 24.61
CA THR A 77 -24.56 -0.78 24.37
C THR A 77 -24.94 -0.08 25.66
N VAL A 78 -25.79 -0.71 26.49
CA VAL A 78 -26.21 -0.14 27.78
C VAL A 78 -25.00 0.08 28.68
N ALA A 79 -24.10 -0.91 28.78
CA ALA A 79 -22.90 -0.81 29.60
C ALA A 79 -21.99 0.35 29.16
N PHE A 80 -21.74 0.50 27.85
CA PHE A 80 -20.87 1.55 27.34
C PHE A 80 -21.46 2.97 27.48
N LEU A 81 -22.77 3.11 27.27
CA LEU A 81 -23.44 4.41 27.39
C LEU A 81 -23.57 4.86 28.84
N ALA A 82 -23.71 3.92 29.78
CA ALA A 82 -23.79 4.21 31.21
C ALA A 82 -22.41 4.49 31.85
N ASP A 83 -21.31 4.08 31.22
CA ASP A 83 -19.96 4.28 31.74
C ASP A 83 -19.57 5.78 31.75
N PRO A 84 -19.29 6.38 32.92
CA PRO A 84 -18.88 7.77 33.04
C PRO A 84 -17.37 7.98 32.84
N SER A 85 -16.59 6.91 32.64
CA SER A 85 -15.13 6.99 32.61
C SER A 85 -14.65 7.86 31.44
N PRO A 86 -13.74 8.83 31.68
CA PRO A 86 -13.27 9.75 30.64
C PRO A 86 -12.50 9.03 29.52
N ASP A 87 -12.07 7.80 29.74
CA ASP A 87 -11.30 6.98 28.81
C ASP A 87 -12.04 5.73 28.31
N LYS A 88 -13.34 5.62 28.55
CA LYS A 88 -14.17 4.46 28.13
C LYS A 88 -14.02 4.07 26.66
N ARG A 89 -13.78 5.04 25.77
CA ARG A 89 -13.55 4.78 24.33
C ARG A 89 -12.27 3.99 24.07
N ARG A 90 -11.19 4.31 24.80
CA ARG A 90 -9.91 3.58 24.71
C ARG A 90 -10.08 2.17 25.23
N GLN A 91 -10.68 2.04 26.42
CA GLN A 91 -10.93 0.73 27.04
C GLN A 91 -11.87 -0.14 26.19
N LEU A 92 -12.84 0.45 25.50
CA LEU A 92 -13.66 -0.28 24.54
C LEU A 92 -12.84 -0.80 23.36
N ILE A 93 -11.98 0.04 22.76
CA ILE A 93 -11.09 -0.38 21.66
C ILE A 93 -10.20 -1.54 22.10
N ASP A 94 -9.57 -1.44 23.27
CA ASP A 94 -8.71 -2.50 23.80
C ASP A 94 -9.50 -3.81 23.98
N ARG A 95 -10.72 -3.74 24.54
CA ARG A 95 -11.60 -4.92 24.67
C ARG A 95 -12.01 -5.52 23.32
N LEU A 96 -12.30 -4.68 22.32
CA LEU A 96 -12.69 -5.16 20.99
C LEU A 96 -11.51 -5.80 20.25
N LEU A 97 -10.30 -5.26 20.40
CA LEU A 97 -9.08 -5.83 19.81
C LEU A 97 -8.69 -7.18 20.45
N ASP A 98 -8.96 -7.35 21.74
CA ASP A 98 -8.74 -8.61 22.47
C ASP A 98 -9.91 -9.62 22.29
N ASP A 99 -10.99 -9.24 21.59
CA ASP A 99 -12.17 -10.10 21.40
C ASP A 99 -11.93 -11.17 20.30
N PRO A 100 -12.32 -12.44 20.50
CA PRO A 100 -12.22 -13.48 19.46
C PRO A 100 -12.93 -13.15 18.13
N ARG A 101 -13.92 -12.25 18.14
CA ARG A 101 -14.59 -11.73 16.94
C ARG A 101 -13.64 -10.91 16.07
N TYR A 102 -12.68 -10.19 16.65
CA TYR A 102 -11.70 -9.40 15.89
C TYR A 102 -10.88 -10.27 14.93
N ALA A 103 -10.26 -11.34 15.45
CA ALA A 103 -9.41 -12.19 14.63
C ALA A 103 -10.18 -12.87 13.48
N ARG A 104 -11.46 -13.21 13.73
CA ARG A 104 -12.36 -13.74 12.70
C ARG A 104 -12.67 -12.70 11.63
N HIS A 105 -13.08 -11.50 12.04
CA HIS A 105 -13.43 -10.42 11.13
C HIS A 105 -12.25 -10.01 10.25
N MET A 106 -11.07 -9.83 10.85
CA MET A 106 -9.85 -9.48 10.11
C MET A 106 -9.44 -10.57 9.13
N ALA A 107 -9.54 -11.85 9.52
CA ALA A 107 -9.25 -12.95 8.60
C ALA A 107 -10.20 -12.98 7.40
N GLU A 108 -11.50 -12.68 7.59
CA GLU A 108 -12.48 -12.59 6.50
C GLU A 108 -12.21 -11.41 5.56
N LEU A 109 -11.88 -10.23 6.12
CA LEU A 109 -11.49 -9.07 5.31
C LEU A 109 -10.25 -9.35 4.48
N TRP A 110 -9.24 -9.98 5.08
CA TRP A 110 -8.00 -10.34 4.40
C TRP A 110 -8.18 -11.46 3.37
N ASP A 111 -9.05 -12.45 3.62
CA ASP A 111 -9.40 -13.47 2.63
C ASP A 111 -9.98 -12.81 1.37
N VAL A 112 -10.94 -11.88 1.54
CA VAL A 112 -11.54 -11.15 0.43
C VAL A 112 -10.53 -10.22 -0.25
N LEU A 113 -9.66 -9.55 0.51
CA LEU A 113 -8.62 -8.69 -0.04
C LEU A 113 -7.63 -9.47 -0.92
N LEU A 114 -7.25 -10.68 -0.52
CA LEU A 114 -6.25 -11.49 -1.19
C LEU A 114 -6.81 -12.30 -2.36
N PHE A 115 -8.02 -12.85 -2.24
CA PHE A 115 -8.60 -13.80 -3.20
C PHE A 115 -9.81 -13.25 -3.95
N THR A 116 -10.30 -12.05 -3.61
CA THR A 116 -11.62 -11.55 -4.01
C THR A 116 -12.75 -12.48 -3.55
N ARG A 117 -14.00 -12.16 -3.89
CA ARG A 117 -15.14 -13.02 -3.53
C ARG A 117 -15.25 -14.27 -4.39
N ASN A 118 -14.72 -14.23 -5.61
CA ASN A 118 -14.84 -15.31 -6.59
C ASN A 118 -13.54 -15.38 -7.41
N PRO A 119 -12.46 -15.95 -6.86
CA PRO A 119 -11.20 -16.06 -7.58
C PRO A 119 -11.38 -16.88 -8.87
N PRO A 120 -10.65 -16.54 -9.95
CA PRO A 120 -10.75 -17.29 -11.18
C PRO A 120 -10.12 -18.69 -11.06
N GLY A 121 -10.96 -19.72 -11.05
CA GLY A 121 -10.56 -21.13 -11.17
C GLY A 121 -10.74 -21.92 -9.87
N SER A 122 -11.12 -23.20 -10.00
CA SER A 122 -11.56 -24.04 -8.90
C SER A 122 -10.50 -24.39 -7.85
N GLU A 123 -9.22 -24.22 -8.18
CA GLU A 123 -8.11 -24.59 -7.31
C GLU A 123 -7.94 -23.64 -6.12
N ALA A 124 -8.42 -22.39 -6.23
CA ALA A 124 -8.39 -21.37 -5.17
C ALA A 124 -9.73 -21.24 -4.41
N ASP A 125 -10.73 -22.07 -4.73
CA ASP A 125 -12.04 -22.03 -4.07
C ASP A 125 -12.01 -22.65 -2.67
N LYS A 126 -11.16 -23.67 -2.46
CA LYS A 126 -10.99 -24.35 -1.16
C LYS A 126 -9.92 -23.64 -0.33
N ARG A 127 -10.35 -22.77 0.60
CA ARG A 127 -9.47 -21.82 1.33
C ARG A 127 -9.29 -22.10 2.82
N ASP A 128 -9.69 -23.27 3.32
CA ASP A 128 -9.65 -23.58 4.76
C ASP A 128 -8.26 -23.37 5.39
N GLY A 129 -7.20 -23.78 4.69
CA GLY A 129 -5.81 -23.62 5.14
C GLY A 129 -5.41 -22.15 5.31
N ILE A 130 -5.66 -21.30 4.31
CA ILE A 130 -5.31 -19.87 4.39
C ILE A 130 -6.20 -19.11 5.36
N GLN A 131 -7.50 -19.44 5.45
CA GLN A 131 -8.43 -18.83 6.41
C GLN A 131 -8.06 -19.16 7.85
N THR A 132 -7.68 -20.41 8.11
CA THR A 132 -7.18 -20.86 9.42
C THR A 132 -5.89 -20.14 9.77
N TRP A 133 -4.94 -20.07 8.82
CA TRP A 133 -3.69 -19.36 9.00
C TRP A 133 -3.89 -17.87 9.31
N LEU A 134 -4.72 -17.17 8.53
CA LEU A 134 -5.04 -15.74 8.75
C LEU A 134 -5.65 -15.52 10.14
N ARG A 135 -6.65 -16.33 10.52
CA ARG A 135 -7.29 -16.23 11.83
C ARG A 135 -6.27 -16.41 12.96
N GLN A 136 -5.35 -17.36 12.82
CA GLN A 136 -4.28 -17.55 13.80
C GLN A 136 -3.37 -16.31 13.88
N ARG A 137 -2.95 -15.75 12.74
CA ARG A 137 -2.08 -14.55 12.73
C ARG A 137 -2.71 -13.35 13.42
N PHE A 138 -4.01 -13.11 13.23
CA PHE A 138 -4.72 -12.04 13.92
C PHE A 138 -4.97 -12.35 15.40
N THR A 139 -5.22 -13.61 15.76
CA THR A 139 -5.33 -14.03 17.17
C THR A 139 -4.04 -13.79 17.93
N ASP A 140 -2.90 -14.08 17.30
CA ASP A 140 -1.57 -13.89 17.89
C ASP A 140 -1.10 -12.42 17.86
N ASN A 141 -1.91 -11.51 17.30
CA ASN A 141 -1.56 -10.12 17.04
C ASN A 141 -0.20 -10.00 16.33
N THR A 142 -0.04 -10.79 15.26
CA THR A 142 1.22 -10.85 14.49
C THR A 142 1.52 -9.49 13.86
N PRO A 143 2.74 -8.93 14.04
CA PRO A 143 3.14 -7.70 13.38
C PRO A 143 2.99 -7.77 11.85
N TYR A 144 2.52 -6.67 11.24
CA TYR A 144 2.24 -6.60 9.80
C TYR A 144 3.41 -7.05 8.92
N ASP A 145 4.64 -6.63 9.25
CA ASP A 145 5.84 -7.01 8.51
C ASP A 145 6.09 -8.52 8.53
N LYS A 146 5.80 -9.19 9.65
CA LYS A 146 5.90 -10.65 9.78
C LYS A 146 4.77 -11.35 9.04
N LEU A 147 3.53 -10.85 9.15
CA LEU A 147 2.39 -11.40 8.42
C LEU A 147 2.64 -11.38 6.92
N VAL A 148 3.04 -10.24 6.37
CA VAL A 148 3.32 -10.08 4.93
C VAL A 148 4.53 -10.93 4.52
N ARG A 149 5.61 -10.92 5.31
CA ARG A 149 6.79 -11.75 5.03
C ARG A 149 6.43 -13.23 4.98
N ASP A 150 5.71 -13.73 5.96
CA ASP A 150 5.37 -15.16 6.05
C ASP A 150 4.40 -15.56 4.92
N LEU A 151 3.46 -14.68 4.55
CA LEU A 151 2.58 -14.88 3.39
C LEU A 151 3.37 -14.97 2.08
N LEU A 152 4.28 -14.02 1.84
CA LEU A 152 5.04 -13.95 0.59
C LEU A 152 6.16 -14.99 0.50
N LYS A 153 6.73 -15.42 1.64
CA LYS A 153 7.64 -16.57 1.69
C LYS A 153 6.93 -17.87 1.30
N ALA A 154 5.65 -17.98 1.67
CA ALA A 154 4.78 -19.10 1.32
C ALA A 154 5.42 -20.48 1.56
N GLU A 155 5.97 -20.68 2.76
CA GLU A 155 6.57 -21.96 3.15
C GLU A 155 5.50 -23.02 3.44
N GLY A 156 5.79 -24.28 3.09
CA GLY A 156 4.87 -25.40 3.24
C GLY A 156 3.95 -25.59 2.03
N ASN A 157 2.74 -26.09 2.27
CA ASN A 157 1.73 -26.38 1.25
C ASN A 157 0.42 -25.62 1.47
N SER A 158 -0.35 -25.47 0.38
CA SER A 158 -1.58 -24.67 0.32
C SER A 158 -2.74 -25.18 1.18
N VAL A 159 -2.70 -26.44 1.62
CA VAL A 159 -3.80 -27.07 2.37
C VAL A 159 -3.51 -27.04 3.88
N GLU A 160 -2.34 -27.52 4.29
CA GLU A 160 -2.00 -27.63 5.71
C GLU A 160 -1.47 -26.32 6.30
N GLN A 161 -0.65 -25.57 5.54
CA GLN A 161 -0.09 -24.30 6.02
C GLN A 161 -0.90 -23.11 5.51
N GLY A 162 -1.33 -23.10 4.24
CA GLY A 162 -2.20 -22.07 3.67
C GLY A 162 -1.51 -21.08 2.70
N PRO A 163 -0.45 -20.34 3.10
CA PRO A 163 0.17 -19.28 2.31
C PRO A 163 0.48 -19.57 0.83
N PRO A 164 0.95 -20.77 0.43
CA PRO A 164 1.18 -21.06 -0.99
C PRO A 164 -0.04 -20.84 -1.89
N LEU A 165 -1.25 -20.96 -1.35
CA LEU A 165 -2.49 -20.73 -2.10
C LEU A 165 -2.56 -19.33 -2.71
N TYR A 166 -1.97 -18.32 -2.05
CA TYR A 166 -1.92 -16.95 -2.54
C TYR A 166 -1.29 -16.85 -3.94
N PHE A 167 -0.30 -17.69 -4.25
CA PHE A 167 0.37 -17.67 -5.55
C PHE A 167 -0.32 -18.55 -6.61
N VAL A 168 -1.12 -19.54 -6.19
CA VAL A 168 -1.82 -20.46 -7.09
C VAL A 168 -2.76 -19.71 -8.04
N GLN A 169 -3.49 -18.70 -7.53
CA GLN A 169 -4.49 -17.95 -8.30
C GLN A 169 -3.92 -17.20 -9.51
N TYR A 170 -2.63 -16.83 -9.47
CA TYR A 170 -1.98 -16.08 -10.54
C TYR A 170 -1.44 -16.97 -11.66
N ARG A 171 -1.57 -18.30 -11.56
CA ARG A 171 -1.27 -19.26 -12.64
C ARG A 171 0.08 -19.01 -13.32
N GLN A 172 1.13 -18.78 -12.52
CA GLN A 172 2.49 -18.55 -13.02
C GLN A 172 2.68 -17.26 -13.85
N ARG A 173 1.83 -16.25 -13.66
CA ARG A 173 1.91 -14.96 -14.36
C ARG A 173 2.56 -13.89 -13.48
N PRO A 174 3.86 -13.58 -13.64
CA PRO A 174 4.57 -12.66 -12.76
C PRO A 174 4.06 -11.22 -12.82
N GLU A 175 3.49 -10.81 -13.94
CA GLU A 175 2.87 -9.48 -14.10
C GLU A 175 1.63 -9.33 -13.20
N ASP A 176 0.82 -10.37 -13.12
CA ASP A 176 -0.43 -10.34 -12.33
C ASP A 176 -0.09 -10.44 -10.82
N MET A 177 0.96 -11.20 -10.46
CA MET A 177 1.51 -11.20 -9.10
C MET A 177 2.10 -9.83 -8.71
N THR A 178 2.78 -9.16 -9.64
CA THR A 178 3.37 -7.83 -9.45
C THR A 178 2.30 -6.80 -9.12
N GLU A 179 1.23 -6.77 -9.91
CA GLU A 179 0.08 -5.90 -9.68
C GLU A 179 -0.50 -6.10 -8.28
N ALA A 180 -0.82 -7.34 -7.92
CA ALA A 180 -1.43 -7.62 -6.63
C ALA A 180 -0.52 -7.31 -5.44
N ILE A 181 0.77 -7.66 -5.50
CA ILE A 181 1.71 -7.42 -4.40
C ILE A 181 1.94 -5.92 -4.20
N THR A 182 2.13 -5.17 -5.28
CA THR A 182 2.41 -3.74 -5.20
C THR A 182 1.20 -2.95 -4.72
N GLN A 183 0.01 -3.30 -5.20
CA GLN A 183 -1.22 -2.66 -4.77
C GLN A 183 -1.56 -2.99 -3.31
N THR A 184 -1.54 -4.27 -2.93
CA THR A 184 -2.02 -4.71 -1.60
C THR A 184 -1.04 -4.38 -0.48
N PHE A 185 0.27 -4.56 -0.70
CA PHE A 185 1.25 -4.46 0.39
C PHE A 185 2.08 -3.20 0.39
N LEU A 186 2.31 -2.60 -0.78
CA LEU A 186 3.12 -1.39 -0.92
C LEU A 186 2.27 -0.13 -1.04
N GLY A 187 0.96 -0.26 -1.30
CA GLY A 187 0.08 0.88 -1.58
C GLY A 187 0.42 1.59 -2.88
N VAL A 188 1.09 0.91 -3.81
CA VAL A 188 1.57 1.47 -5.07
C VAL A 188 0.81 0.87 -6.24
N GLN A 189 0.27 1.72 -7.11
CA GLN A 189 -0.50 1.32 -8.28
C GLN A 189 0.39 1.16 -9.52
N LEU A 190 1.07 0.01 -9.66
CA LEU A 190 1.91 -0.26 -10.82
C LEU A 190 1.15 -0.77 -12.06
N GLN A 191 -0.13 -1.08 -11.97
CA GLN A 191 -0.89 -1.70 -13.08
C GLN A 191 -0.90 -0.84 -14.36
N CYS A 192 -0.99 0.49 -14.23
CA CYS A 192 -0.93 1.39 -15.39
C CYS A 192 0.45 1.35 -16.06
N ALA A 193 1.51 1.15 -15.25
CA ALA A 193 2.89 1.06 -15.69
C ALA A 193 3.15 -0.16 -16.58
N ARG A 194 2.27 -1.17 -16.59
CA ARG A 194 2.37 -2.37 -17.43
C ARG A 194 2.50 -2.04 -18.92
N CYS A 195 1.71 -1.10 -19.42
CA CYS A 195 1.63 -0.78 -20.85
C CYS A 195 2.35 0.52 -21.25
N HIS A 196 2.45 1.48 -20.33
CA HIS A 196 3.10 2.78 -20.51
C HIS A 196 3.54 3.32 -19.16
N ASN A 197 4.45 4.28 -19.09
CA ASN A 197 4.77 4.93 -17.80
C ASN A 197 3.51 5.52 -17.14
N HIS A 198 3.42 5.45 -15.81
CA HIS A 198 2.24 5.90 -15.07
C HIS A 198 1.93 7.38 -15.39
N PRO A 199 0.66 7.74 -15.69
CA PRO A 199 0.34 9.06 -16.22
C PRO A 199 0.39 10.17 -15.16
N PHE A 200 0.27 9.82 -13.87
CA PHE A 200 0.16 10.77 -12.76
C PHE A 200 1.18 10.53 -11.64
N GLU A 201 2.02 9.50 -11.75
CA GLU A 201 2.99 9.12 -10.73
C GLU A 201 4.35 8.87 -11.37
N LEU A 202 5.38 8.67 -10.54
CA LEU A 202 6.77 8.52 -10.98
C LEU A 202 7.11 7.13 -11.54
N TRP A 203 6.18 6.19 -11.46
CA TRP A 203 6.42 4.80 -11.84
C TRP A 203 6.51 4.62 -13.35
N THR A 204 7.57 3.96 -13.77
CA THR A 204 7.83 3.66 -15.18
C THR A 204 7.47 2.23 -15.51
N GLN A 205 7.34 1.95 -16.81
CA GLN A 205 7.21 0.58 -17.28
C GLN A 205 8.41 -0.30 -16.88
N GLN A 206 9.59 0.30 -16.75
CA GLN A 206 10.77 -0.40 -16.27
C GLN A 206 10.61 -0.86 -14.82
N ASP A 207 9.96 -0.07 -13.95
CA ASP A 207 9.72 -0.43 -12.55
C ASP A 207 8.75 -1.61 -12.45
N PHE A 208 7.67 -1.59 -13.25
CA PHE A 208 6.71 -2.70 -13.33
C PHE A 208 7.41 -4.01 -13.73
N TYR A 209 8.15 -4.00 -14.85
CA TYR A 209 8.81 -5.22 -15.32
C TYR A 209 10.05 -5.59 -14.48
N GLY A 210 10.66 -4.65 -13.77
CA GLY A 210 11.68 -4.95 -12.76
C GLY A 210 11.10 -5.80 -11.63
N MET A 211 9.92 -5.44 -11.12
CA MET A 211 9.21 -6.23 -10.11
C MET A 211 8.73 -7.58 -10.68
N ALA A 212 8.21 -7.61 -11.91
CA ALA A 212 7.81 -8.87 -12.55
C ALA A 212 9.00 -9.82 -12.76
N ALA A 213 10.19 -9.29 -13.08
CA ALA A 213 11.40 -10.10 -13.23
C ALA A 213 11.80 -10.80 -11.91
N PHE A 214 11.58 -10.16 -10.75
CA PHE A 214 11.81 -10.78 -9.45
C PHE A 214 10.91 -12.02 -9.24
N LEU A 215 9.67 -11.97 -9.72
CA LEU A 215 8.69 -13.04 -9.56
C LEU A 215 8.73 -14.08 -10.69
N ALA A 216 9.47 -13.84 -11.78
CA ALA A 216 9.48 -14.70 -12.98
C ALA A 216 10.00 -16.12 -12.70
N ARG A 217 10.80 -16.31 -11.66
CA ARG A 217 11.34 -17.61 -11.26
C ARG A 217 10.41 -18.39 -10.32
N LEU A 218 9.36 -17.77 -9.80
CA LEU A 218 8.42 -18.41 -8.88
C LEU A 218 7.61 -19.49 -9.62
N GLN A 219 7.68 -20.72 -9.12
CA GLN A 219 6.95 -21.87 -9.64
C GLN A 219 5.98 -22.43 -8.61
N ILE A 220 4.81 -22.86 -9.08
CA ILE A 220 3.83 -23.58 -8.29
C ILE A 220 3.88 -25.04 -8.74
N VAL A 221 4.14 -25.93 -7.78
CA VAL A 221 4.26 -27.37 -8.00
C VAL A 221 3.21 -28.11 -7.18
N SER A 222 2.70 -29.21 -7.74
CA SER A 222 1.82 -30.12 -7.00
C SER A 222 2.65 -30.98 -6.06
N ALA A 223 2.25 -31.02 -4.79
CA ALA A 223 2.87 -31.77 -3.70
C ALA A 223 2.01 -32.96 -3.26
N GLY A 224 1.13 -33.44 -4.15
CA GLY A 224 0.19 -34.52 -3.86
C GLY A 224 -1.23 -34.01 -3.58
N LYS A 225 -2.03 -34.86 -2.93
CA LYS A 225 -3.44 -34.58 -2.62
C LYS A 225 -3.76 -34.89 -1.15
N ALA A 226 -4.69 -34.15 -0.56
CA ALA A 226 -5.38 -34.49 0.69
C ALA A 226 -6.87 -34.20 0.51
N ASP A 227 -7.74 -35.10 0.97
CA ASP A 227 -9.20 -34.93 0.97
C ASP A 227 -9.79 -34.39 -0.35
N ASN A 228 -9.31 -34.96 -1.46
CA ASN A 228 -9.69 -34.58 -2.83
C ASN A 228 -9.41 -33.09 -3.17
N GLN A 229 -8.35 -32.52 -2.56
CA GLN A 229 -7.76 -31.23 -2.88
C GLN A 229 -6.28 -31.42 -3.22
N THR A 230 -5.81 -30.75 -4.27
CA THR A 230 -4.40 -30.74 -4.64
C THR A 230 -3.63 -29.83 -3.68
N LYS A 231 -2.51 -30.33 -3.15
CA LYS A 231 -1.56 -29.54 -2.36
C LYS A 231 -0.61 -28.82 -3.31
N TYR A 232 -0.49 -27.50 -3.18
CA TYR A 232 0.45 -26.70 -3.94
C TYR A 232 1.57 -26.20 -3.04
N MET A 233 2.79 -26.16 -3.56
CA MET A 233 3.95 -25.55 -2.91
C MET A 233 4.60 -24.55 -3.86
N VAL A 234 5.28 -23.56 -3.27
CA VAL A 234 6.12 -22.63 -4.01
C VAL A 234 7.51 -23.26 -4.19
N ALA A 235 8.02 -23.21 -5.41
CA ALA A 235 9.34 -23.65 -5.82
C ALA A 235 10.00 -22.55 -6.69
N GLU A 236 11.27 -22.73 -7.04
CA GLU A 236 12.03 -21.78 -7.85
C GLU A 236 12.59 -22.46 -9.10
N LYS A 237 12.42 -21.82 -10.26
CA LYS A 237 13.05 -22.22 -11.52
C LYS A 237 14.52 -21.79 -11.54
N SER A 238 15.37 -22.54 -12.24
CA SER A 238 16.76 -22.14 -12.47
C SER A 238 16.90 -20.90 -13.35
N THR A 239 15.92 -20.62 -14.21
CA THR A 239 15.85 -19.45 -15.09
C THR A 239 14.49 -18.75 -14.96
N GLY A 240 14.43 -17.46 -15.30
CA GLY A 240 13.20 -16.68 -15.28
C GLY A 240 13.28 -15.57 -16.32
N ASP A 241 12.62 -15.78 -17.44
CA ASP A 241 12.61 -14.80 -18.52
C ASP A 241 11.49 -13.79 -18.30
N ASN A 242 11.83 -12.51 -18.39
CA ASN A 242 10.85 -11.44 -18.54
C ASN A 242 11.08 -10.78 -19.90
N PHE A 243 10.18 -11.05 -20.85
CA PHE A 243 10.26 -10.55 -22.22
C PHE A 243 9.75 -9.12 -22.33
N TRP A 244 10.27 -8.21 -21.51
CA TRP A 244 10.07 -6.79 -21.70
C TRP A 244 11.22 -6.18 -22.49
N SER A 245 10.90 -5.64 -23.66
CA SER A 245 11.83 -4.79 -24.41
C SER A 245 11.38 -3.35 -24.24
N PRO A 246 12.19 -2.46 -23.63
CA PRO A 246 11.88 -1.04 -23.61
C PRO A 246 11.68 -0.55 -25.04
N PRO A 247 10.81 0.46 -25.28
CA PRO A 247 10.75 1.12 -26.57
C PRO A 247 12.17 1.56 -26.92
N ARG A 248 12.71 1.08 -28.04
CA ARG A 248 14.02 1.55 -28.52
C ARG A 248 13.92 3.07 -28.56
N ARG A 249 14.74 3.77 -27.78
CA ARG A 249 14.95 5.21 -28.00
C ARG A 249 15.21 5.32 -29.49
N SER A 250 14.35 6.05 -30.22
CA SER A 250 14.69 6.38 -31.60
C SER A 250 15.95 7.20 -31.48
N THR A 251 17.10 6.56 -31.69
CA THR A 251 18.31 7.28 -32.00
C THR A 251 18.05 7.81 -33.39
N ASN A 252 17.28 8.90 -33.48
CA ASN A 252 17.24 9.75 -34.65
C ASN A 252 18.58 10.50 -34.71
N ARG A 253 19.68 9.75 -34.63
CA ARG A 253 20.98 10.19 -35.06
C ARG A 253 20.89 10.10 -36.57
N ARG A 254 20.32 11.14 -37.18
CA ARG A 254 20.55 11.36 -38.61
C ARG A 254 22.06 11.30 -38.79
N SER A 255 22.53 10.27 -39.48
CA SER A 255 23.90 10.19 -39.94
C SER A 255 24.20 11.49 -40.69
N PRO A 256 25.29 12.21 -40.38
CA PRO A 256 25.61 13.48 -41.06
C PRO A 256 25.81 13.38 -42.58
N THR A 257 25.74 12.18 -43.15
CA THR A 257 26.09 11.89 -44.55
C THR A 257 24.91 11.78 -45.51
N ASP A 258 23.65 11.76 -45.05
CA ASP A 258 22.49 11.56 -45.94
C ASP A 258 21.89 12.87 -46.52
N SER A 259 22.59 13.99 -46.40
CA SER A 259 22.15 15.28 -46.96
C SER A 259 22.57 15.52 -48.42
N LYS A 260 23.27 14.59 -49.07
CA LYS A 260 23.85 14.81 -50.41
C LYS A 260 23.24 14.04 -51.57
N ARG A 261 22.15 13.30 -51.39
CA ARG A 261 21.48 12.65 -52.52
C ARG A 261 19.97 12.86 -52.44
N LEU A 262 19.52 14.00 -52.96
CA LEU A 262 18.27 14.18 -53.73
C LEU A 262 18.07 15.69 -53.97
N ARG A 263 18.83 16.24 -54.92
CA ARG A 263 18.52 17.52 -55.54
C ARG A 263 18.62 17.38 -57.06
N SER A 264 17.63 16.70 -57.66
CA SER A 264 17.29 16.87 -59.08
C SER A 264 16.03 16.10 -59.47
N SER A 265 14.85 16.70 -59.25
CA SER A 265 13.84 16.77 -60.32
C SER A 265 12.74 17.79 -59.99
N ARG A 266 12.79 18.87 -60.77
CA ARG A 266 11.72 19.71 -61.30
C ARG A 266 10.35 19.71 -60.59
N ARG A 267 10.14 20.81 -59.87
CA ARG A 267 9.02 21.78 -59.98
C ARG A 267 7.97 21.43 -61.06
N THR A 268 6.78 20.99 -60.65
CA THR A 268 5.52 21.32 -61.33
C THR A 268 4.48 21.73 -60.29
N SER A 269 3.84 22.86 -60.55
CA SER A 269 2.85 23.53 -59.72
C SER A 269 1.47 22.89 -59.86
N ARG A 270 0.75 22.69 -58.74
CA ARG A 270 -0.71 22.51 -58.72
C ARG A 270 -1.31 23.10 -57.41
N PRO A 271 -2.52 23.71 -57.46
CA PRO A 271 -3.02 24.64 -56.44
C PRO A 271 -3.76 23.93 -55.28
N PRO A 272 -4.07 24.63 -54.17
CA PRO A 272 -4.64 24.01 -52.98
C PRO A 272 -6.12 23.65 -53.17
N HIS A 273 -6.47 22.39 -52.89
CA HIS A 273 -7.86 21.96 -52.81
C HIS A 273 -8.50 22.41 -51.49
N ARG A 274 -9.68 23.01 -51.67
CA ARG A 274 -10.63 23.54 -50.70
C ARG A 274 -11.07 22.47 -49.70
N CYS A 275 -11.04 22.78 -48.41
CA CYS A 275 -11.66 21.96 -47.36
C CYS A 275 -13.18 22.21 -47.38
N SER A 276 -13.96 21.25 -47.90
CA SER A 276 -15.42 21.28 -47.91
C SER A 276 -15.98 20.87 -46.54
N ARG A 277 -16.65 21.82 -45.87
CA ARG A 277 -17.49 21.58 -44.69
C ARG A 277 -18.71 20.74 -45.07
N ALA A 278 -18.84 19.55 -44.49
CA ALA A 278 -20.11 18.84 -44.46
C ALA A 278 -21.03 19.48 -43.40
N ARG A 279 -22.19 19.99 -43.83
CA ARG A 279 -23.30 20.35 -42.95
C ARG A 279 -24.18 19.11 -42.76
N ILE A 280 -24.41 18.73 -41.52
CA ILE A 280 -25.50 17.82 -41.15
C ILE A 280 -26.70 18.69 -40.79
N SER A 281 -27.81 18.46 -41.49
CA SER A 281 -29.10 19.12 -41.29
C SER A 281 -29.87 18.38 -40.20
N LEU A 282 -30.38 19.10 -39.19
CA LEU A 282 -31.39 18.60 -38.26
C LEU A 282 -32.71 19.36 -38.51
N PRO A 283 -33.87 18.71 -38.46
CA PRO A 283 -35.16 19.37 -38.70
C PRO A 283 -35.64 20.15 -37.46
N SER A 284 -36.37 21.22 -37.77
CA SER A 284 -36.88 22.25 -36.88
C SER A 284 -37.95 21.76 -35.91
N GLY A 285 -37.91 22.26 -34.67
CA GLY A 285 -38.97 22.13 -33.66
C GLY A 285 -38.82 23.21 -32.58
N SER A 286 -39.84 24.07 -32.49
CA SER A 286 -39.96 25.31 -31.72
C SER A 286 -39.90 25.17 -30.19
N LEU A 287 -39.19 26.08 -29.49
CA LEU A 287 -39.76 27.04 -28.51
C LEU A 287 -38.69 27.74 -27.62
N ALA A 288 -38.76 29.08 -27.61
CA ALA A 288 -38.48 30.04 -26.53
C ALA A 288 -37.13 30.07 -25.75
N ARG A 289 -36.23 30.94 -26.24
CA ARG A 289 -35.61 32.12 -25.56
C ARG A 289 -35.58 32.16 -24.01
N THR A 290 -34.38 32.20 -23.40
CA THR A 290 -33.86 33.41 -22.72
C THR A 290 -32.35 33.32 -22.41
N THR A 291 -31.74 34.50 -22.48
CA THR A 291 -30.33 34.91 -22.41
C THR A 291 -29.62 34.62 -21.08
N ARG A 292 -28.28 34.43 -21.09
CA ARG A 292 -27.29 35.40 -20.53
C ARG A 292 -25.82 34.94 -20.71
N THR A 293 -25.02 35.88 -21.21
CA THR A 293 -23.55 36.13 -21.17
C THR A 293 -22.78 35.51 -20.00
N SER A 294 -21.46 35.25 -19.95
CA SER A 294 -20.28 35.54 -20.77
C SER A 294 -19.08 34.84 -20.09
N ARG A 295 -18.16 34.28 -20.90
CA ARG A 295 -16.69 34.43 -20.83
C ARG A 295 -15.99 34.40 -19.45
N GLU A 296 -15.11 33.42 -19.22
CA GLU A 296 -13.65 33.62 -19.02
C GLU A 296 -12.96 32.24 -18.89
N ARG A 297 -12.13 31.86 -19.86
CA ARG A 297 -11.18 30.73 -19.72
C ARG A 297 -9.89 31.32 -19.16
N ARG A 298 -9.44 30.83 -18.00
CA ARG A 298 -8.10 31.12 -17.49
C ARG A 298 -7.22 29.87 -17.55
N ARG A 299 -6.09 30.08 -18.20
CA ARG A 299 -4.93 29.21 -18.45
C ARG A 299 -4.25 28.88 -17.12
N ILE A 300 -3.96 27.61 -16.85
CA ILE A 300 -3.08 27.21 -15.74
C ILE A 300 -1.70 26.96 -16.33
N GLU A 301 -0.75 27.79 -15.93
CA GLU A 301 0.67 27.66 -16.22
C GLU A 301 1.31 26.62 -15.31
N SER A 302 2.20 25.83 -15.91
CA SER A 302 3.06 24.84 -15.29
C SER A 302 4.09 25.49 -14.36
N GLY A 303 4.02 25.19 -13.07
CA GLY A 303 4.99 25.59 -12.05
C GLY A 303 5.34 24.41 -11.14
N ARG A 304 6.58 23.94 -11.28
CA ARG A 304 7.43 23.13 -10.36
C ARG A 304 6.78 22.61 -9.06
N CYS A 305 6.78 21.28 -8.89
CA CYS A 305 6.72 20.57 -7.60
C CYS A 305 7.82 19.49 -7.62
N PHE A 306 8.94 19.72 -6.95
CA PHE A 306 9.30 19.42 -5.56
C PHE A 306 9.83 17.99 -5.35
N SER A 307 11.11 17.97 -5.00
CA SER A 307 11.92 16.86 -4.55
C SER A 307 11.76 16.75 -3.03
N ALA A 308 11.15 15.66 -2.55
CA ALA A 308 11.17 15.26 -1.14
C ALA A 308 10.79 13.77 -1.01
N ALA A 309 11.58 12.89 -1.63
CA ALA A 309 11.39 11.44 -1.52
C ALA A 309 12.73 10.71 -1.46
N ASP A 310 13.64 11.16 -0.58
CA ASP A 310 14.98 10.55 -0.47
C ASP A 310 15.48 10.37 0.97
N SER A 311 14.61 10.43 1.98
CA SER A 311 15.04 10.14 3.36
C SER A 311 13.89 9.64 4.24
N CYS A 312 13.42 8.41 3.99
CA CYS A 312 12.72 7.59 5.00
C CYS A 312 12.62 6.12 4.54
N ILE A 313 13.74 5.49 4.18
CA ILE A 313 13.83 4.03 4.07
C ILE A 313 15.04 3.58 4.88
N ARG A 314 14.90 3.56 6.22
CA ARG A 314 15.69 2.74 7.16
C ARG A 314 15.22 2.99 8.60
N SER A 315 14.26 2.19 9.04
CA SER A 315 14.10 1.83 10.46
C SER A 315 13.13 0.65 10.58
N THR A 316 13.68 -0.56 10.48
CA THR A 316 13.02 -1.77 10.92
C THR A 316 12.98 -1.74 12.45
N ILE A 317 11.80 -1.58 13.06
CA ILE A 317 11.62 -1.74 14.52
C ILE A 317 10.75 -2.97 14.76
N SER A 318 11.41 -4.00 15.31
CA SER A 318 10.79 -5.20 15.84
C SER A 318 10.05 -4.83 17.13
N VAL A 319 8.72 -4.89 17.13
CA VAL A 319 7.91 -4.71 18.35
C VAL A 319 7.72 -6.09 18.99
N THR A 320 8.38 -6.30 20.12
CA THR A 320 8.04 -7.38 21.07
C THR A 320 7.27 -6.75 22.23
N ARG A 321 6.10 -7.32 22.55
CA ARG A 321 5.24 -6.87 23.66
C ARG A 321 5.87 -7.36 24.97
N THR A 322 6.50 -6.48 25.73
CA THR A 322 6.85 -6.76 27.13
C THR A 322 5.61 -6.49 27.97
N SER A 323 4.93 -7.55 28.40
CA SER A 323 3.93 -7.47 29.47
C SER A 323 4.66 -7.08 30.77
N GLN A 324 4.48 -5.86 31.24
CA GLN A 324 4.88 -5.47 32.59
C GLN A 324 3.67 -5.00 33.39
N VAL A 325 3.30 -5.88 34.32
CA VAL A 325 2.44 -5.67 35.47
C VAL A 325 3.01 -4.57 36.35
N ILE A 326 2.25 -3.50 36.60
CA ILE A 326 2.41 -2.57 37.73
C ILE A 326 0.97 -2.15 38.09
N ARG A 327 0.26 -2.82 39.00
CA ARG A 327 0.22 -2.65 40.48
C ARG A 327 0.19 -1.18 40.95
N ASN A 328 -1.01 -0.81 41.42
CA ASN A 328 -1.47 0.34 42.19
C ASN A 328 -1.53 1.69 41.50
#